data_AF-A0A3M4VY02-F1
#
_entry.id   AF-A0A3M4VY02-F1
#
_cell.length_a   1.000
_cell.length_b   1.000
_cell.length_c   1.000
_cell.angle_alpha   90.00
_cell.angle_beta   90.00
_cell.angle_gamma   90.00
#
_symmetry.space_group_name_H-M   'P 1'
#
loop_
_entity.id
_entity.type
_entity.pdbx_description
1 polymer ?
#
loop_
_entity_poly.entity_id
_entity_poly.type
_entity_poly.pdbx_seq_one_letter_code
_entity_poly.pdbx_strand_id
1 'polypeptide(L)'
;MAMEAPNMSRSIDSQLNESFRDALVAYYLGEVVPNSPLLRSLGLDQRLKTANDLYEFFLIDNQVINEVETSYVASAIGSIQQFINGTLMGMEPGYDLLQPTEANFVEWRERSSQYPIWAANMQLALYPETFISPALRLKKSGYFKNLENDINQNKISIDTTQEAVKSYLASFEEVANLTIINGYIDTERFAEGKYYFIGKSRAENIYYWRTVDMNERAYKEGTEGPKHDYPTPGAWSDWKRAEIGVNANTLERTLRPVFFNNRLFVTWVDMIPVSEEIEVTLPTESIKPGTDGSIPIIPPPPPTSTPKVRLLFNISYKKYDDSWSAPLIYMDITSLKTFTRAGKTVNLENDLNSIAVFDLSASPESLFIAIYAGEHLVSGDMDGSTSDYALLETALIDKDRFPKTVLSMTTMTVQKPNLMKIKFVKSVGHWH
;
A
#
# COMPACT_ATOMS: atom_id res chain seq x y z
N MET A 1 25.11 -53.18 49.57
CA MET A 1 23.96 -54.10 49.39
C MET A 1 22.74 -53.50 50.10
N ALA A 2 22.13 -52.48 49.48
CA ALA A 2 20.88 -51.84 49.93
C ALA A 2 20.34 -50.90 48.82
N MET A 3 20.32 -51.36 47.58
CA MET A 3 19.91 -50.56 46.41
C MET A 3 19.01 -51.34 45.43
N GLU A 4 18.26 -52.34 45.91
CA GLU A 4 17.36 -53.18 45.07
C GLU A 4 15.86 -53.06 45.44
N ALA A 5 15.53 -52.61 46.66
CA ALA A 5 14.13 -52.55 47.13
C ALA A 5 13.22 -51.48 46.46
N PRO A 6 13.67 -50.24 46.17
CA PRO A 6 12.79 -49.23 45.56
C PRO A 6 12.50 -49.51 44.07
N ASN A 7 13.35 -50.29 43.38
CA ASN A 7 13.12 -50.67 41.99
C ASN A 7 12.15 -51.86 41.85
N MET A 8 12.16 -52.81 42.79
CA MET A 8 11.21 -53.94 42.74
C MET A 8 9.77 -53.53 43.02
N SER A 9 9.53 -52.63 43.98
CA SER A 9 8.18 -52.13 44.30
C SER A 9 7.57 -51.34 43.14
N ARG A 10 8.31 -50.40 42.56
CA ARG A 10 7.89 -49.65 41.36
C ARG A 10 7.57 -50.56 40.17
N SER A 11 8.34 -51.63 39.99
CA SER A 11 8.09 -52.61 38.91
C SER A 11 6.78 -53.39 39.12
N ILE A 12 6.47 -53.78 40.37
CA ILE A 12 5.21 -54.47 40.69
C ILE A 12 4.00 -53.54 40.50
N ASP A 13 4.09 -52.30 41.01
CA ASP A 13 3.00 -51.32 40.86
C ASP A 13 2.74 -50.98 39.40
N SER A 14 3.80 -50.87 38.59
CA SER A 14 3.72 -50.66 37.14
C SER A 14 2.97 -51.80 36.45
N GLN A 15 3.37 -53.05 36.71
CA GLN A 15 2.72 -54.24 36.13
C GLN A 15 1.27 -54.38 36.58
N LEU A 16 0.99 -54.04 37.84
CA LEU A 16 -0.36 -54.08 38.40
C LEU A 16 -1.25 -53.05 37.70
N ASN A 17 -0.81 -51.81 37.58
CA ASN A 17 -1.58 -50.73 36.95
C ASN A 17 -1.86 -51.02 35.47
N GLU A 18 -0.87 -51.52 34.72
CA GLU A 18 -1.04 -51.90 33.32
C GLU A 18 -2.01 -53.09 33.17
N SER A 19 -1.92 -54.10 34.04
CA SER A 19 -2.85 -55.23 34.06
C SER A 19 -4.28 -54.80 34.43
N PHE A 20 -4.43 -53.87 35.38
CA PHE A 20 -5.74 -53.30 35.75
C PHE A 20 -6.35 -52.51 34.60
N ARG A 21 -5.56 -51.67 33.93
CA ARG A 21 -5.98 -50.91 32.75
C ARG A 21 -6.50 -51.84 31.67
N ASP A 22 -5.73 -52.88 31.32
CA ASP A 22 -6.10 -53.84 30.28
C ASP A 22 -7.38 -54.60 30.64
N ALA A 23 -7.52 -55.02 31.91
CA ALA A 23 -8.72 -55.67 32.41
C ALA A 23 -9.94 -54.74 32.38
N LEU A 24 -9.80 -53.47 32.76
CA LEU A 24 -10.87 -52.48 32.73
C LEU A 24 -11.30 -52.14 31.29
N VAL A 25 -10.35 -52.02 30.36
CA VAL A 25 -10.64 -51.81 28.93
C VAL A 25 -11.43 -53.00 28.38
N ALA A 26 -10.97 -54.23 28.65
CA ALA A 26 -11.66 -55.44 28.21
C ALA A 26 -13.07 -55.56 28.83
N TYR A 27 -13.20 -55.26 30.12
CA TYR A 27 -14.49 -55.26 30.81
C TYR A 27 -15.44 -54.20 30.26
N TYR A 28 -14.95 -52.98 30.02
CA TYR A 28 -15.77 -51.90 29.50
C TYR A 28 -16.31 -52.23 28.10
N LEU A 29 -15.46 -52.74 27.21
CA LEU A 29 -15.85 -53.16 25.84
C LEU A 29 -16.76 -54.39 25.83
N GLY A 30 -16.50 -55.38 26.70
CA GLY A 30 -17.22 -56.66 26.70
C GLY A 30 -18.55 -56.63 27.45
N GLU A 31 -18.62 -55.91 28.57
CA GLU A 31 -19.78 -55.95 29.48
C GLU A 31 -20.52 -54.61 29.53
N VAL A 32 -19.82 -53.47 29.63
CA VAL A 32 -20.48 -52.17 29.85
C VAL A 32 -21.08 -51.62 28.56
N VAL A 33 -20.30 -51.57 27.47
CA VAL A 33 -20.75 -51.06 26.16
C VAL A 33 -21.97 -51.83 25.65
N PRO A 34 -21.99 -53.17 25.66
CA PRO A 34 -23.13 -53.91 25.16
C PRO A 34 -24.32 -53.83 26.11
N ASN A 35 -24.17 -53.74 27.44
CA ASN A 35 -25.31 -53.85 28.35
C ASN A 35 -25.88 -52.50 28.82
N SER A 36 -25.23 -51.37 28.52
CA SER A 36 -25.71 -50.04 28.92
C SER A 36 -26.86 -49.53 28.03
N PRO A 37 -28.06 -49.25 28.59
CA PRO A 37 -29.16 -48.68 27.82
C PRO A 37 -28.85 -47.30 27.24
N LEU A 38 -28.05 -46.49 27.95
CA LEU A 38 -27.64 -45.16 27.52
C LEU A 38 -26.74 -45.24 26.28
N LEU A 39 -25.69 -46.07 26.31
CA LEU A 39 -24.74 -46.19 25.20
C LEU A 39 -25.41 -46.76 23.94
N ARG A 40 -26.32 -47.73 24.11
CA ARG A 40 -27.17 -48.24 23.02
C ARG A 40 -28.08 -47.16 22.43
N SER A 41 -28.69 -46.32 23.27
CA SER A 41 -29.56 -45.23 22.78
C SER A 41 -28.80 -44.20 21.95
N LEU A 42 -27.49 -44.05 22.19
CA LEU A 42 -26.59 -43.17 21.43
C LEU A 42 -25.91 -43.87 20.24
N GLY A 43 -26.20 -45.15 19.98
CA GLY A 43 -25.57 -45.95 18.91
C GLY A 43 -24.08 -46.23 19.12
N LEU A 44 -23.56 -46.01 20.33
CA LEU A 44 -22.14 -46.20 20.66
C LEU A 44 -21.77 -47.68 20.80
N ASP A 45 -22.74 -48.56 21.01
CA ASP A 45 -22.55 -50.01 21.03
C ASP A 45 -22.04 -50.57 19.69
N GLN A 46 -22.30 -49.87 18.58
CA GLN A 46 -21.81 -50.24 17.26
C GLN A 46 -20.44 -49.63 16.94
N ARG A 47 -20.11 -48.49 17.55
CA ARG A 47 -18.89 -47.72 17.29
C ARG A 47 -17.72 -48.08 18.20
N LEU A 48 -17.97 -48.38 19.48
CA LEU A 48 -16.92 -48.69 20.45
C LEU A 48 -16.61 -50.20 20.42
N LYS A 49 -15.56 -50.59 19.69
CA LYS A 49 -15.17 -52.01 19.51
C LYS A 49 -13.75 -52.31 19.95
N THR A 50 -12.88 -51.31 19.90
CA THR A 50 -11.45 -51.42 20.15
C THR A 50 -11.01 -50.47 21.27
N ALA A 51 -9.80 -50.70 21.79
CA ALA A 51 -9.19 -49.79 22.76
C ALA A 51 -8.99 -48.38 22.17
N ASN A 52 -8.68 -48.28 20.86
CA ASN A 52 -8.55 -47.01 20.16
C ASN A 52 -9.88 -46.25 20.11
N ASP A 53 -11.00 -46.94 19.88
CA ASP A 53 -12.32 -46.29 19.88
C ASP A 53 -12.67 -45.72 21.26
N LEU A 54 -12.23 -46.38 22.34
CA LEU A 54 -12.37 -45.85 23.70
C LEU A 54 -11.46 -44.65 23.95
N TYR A 55 -10.24 -44.64 23.40
CA TYR A 55 -9.35 -43.49 23.47
C TYR A 55 -9.96 -42.28 22.75
N GLU A 56 -10.44 -42.46 21.52
CA GLU A 56 -11.08 -41.39 20.74
C GLU A 56 -12.33 -40.87 21.45
N PHE A 57 -13.14 -41.75 22.05
CA PHE A 57 -14.36 -41.36 22.75
C PHE A 57 -14.11 -40.65 24.09
N PHE A 58 -13.17 -41.16 24.91
CA PHE A 58 -12.86 -40.58 26.22
C PHE A 58 -11.81 -39.48 26.16
N LEU A 59 -11.15 -39.28 25.01
CA LEU A 59 -10.10 -38.29 24.78
C LEU A 59 -8.90 -38.46 25.72
N ILE A 60 -8.70 -39.68 26.23
CA ILE A 60 -7.62 -40.04 27.13
C ILE A 60 -7.07 -41.40 26.72
N ASP A 61 -5.75 -41.47 26.57
CA ASP A 61 -5.09 -42.67 26.08
C ASP A 61 -5.12 -43.78 27.14
N ASN A 62 -5.76 -44.89 26.81
CA ASN A 62 -5.90 -46.07 27.66
C ASN A 62 -4.85 -47.15 27.37
N GLN A 63 -3.82 -46.84 26.57
CA GLN A 63 -2.73 -47.73 26.19
C GLN A 63 -1.36 -47.23 26.69
N VAL A 64 -1.33 -46.13 27.45
CA VAL A 64 -0.12 -45.55 28.04
C VAL A 64 0.47 -46.43 29.15
N ILE A 65 1.79 -46.62 29.13
CA ILE A 65 2.54 -47.33 30.19
C ILE A 65 2.59 -46.54 31.50
N ASN A 66 2.75 -47.22 32.62
CA ASN A 66 2.69 -46.58 33.94
C ASN A 66 3.83 -45.56 34.19
N GLU A 67 4.92 -45.62 33.44
CA GLU A 67 6.08 -44.70 33.58
C GLU A 67 5.79 -43.27 33.09
N VAL A 68 4.73 -43.04 32.31
CA VAL A 68 4.40 -41.70 31.81
C VAL A 68 3.66 -40.89 32.88
N GLU A 69 4.36 -39.94 33.48
CA GLU A 69 3.79 -39.02 34.46
C GLU A 69 3.19 -37.78 33.78
N THR A 70 1.94 -37.45 34.13
CA THR A 70 1.27 -36.21 33.71
C THR A 70 0.48 -35.61 34.85
N SER A 71 0.27 -34.29 34.83
CA SER A 71 -0.63 -33.64 35.80
C SER A 71 -2.08 -33.74 35.32
N TYR A 72 -3.03 -33.74 36.26
CA TYR A 72 -4.46 -33.76 35.93
C TYR A 72 -4.87 -32.62 34.98
N VAL A 73 -4.31 -31.43 35.18
CA VAL A 73 -4.58 -30.26 34.34
C VAL A 73 -4.02 -30.46 32.93
N ALA A 74 -2.78 -30.95 32.81
CA ALA A 74 -2.17 -31.21 31.51
C ALA A 74 -2.93 -32.28 30.71
N SER A 75 -3.38 -33.35 31.38
CA SER A 75 -4.22 -34.39 30.76
C SER A 75 -5.55 -33.81 30.26
N ALA A 76 -6.24 -33.02 31.09
CA ALA A 76 -7.50 -32.37 30.68
C ALA A 76 -7.30 -31.40 29.50
N ILE A 77 -6.20 -30.64 29.48
CA ILE A 77 -5.85 -29.77 28.35
C ILE A 77 -5.67 -30.60 27.08
N GLY A 78 -4.93 -31.71 27.14
CA GLY A 78 -4.72 -32.62 26.01
C GLY A 78 -6.03 -33.16 25.44
N SER A 79 -6.94 -33.61 26.32
CA SER A 79 -8.28 -34.09 25.92
C SER A 79 -9.09 -33.01 25.19
N ILE A 80 -9.11 -31.79 25.72
CA ILE A 80 -9.85 -30.68 25.11
C ILE A 80 -9.22 -30.25 23.78
N GLN A 81 -7.88 -30.21 23.70
CA GLN A 81 -7.17 -29.91 22.46
C GLN A 81 -7.48 -30.92 21.37
N GLN A 82 -7.47 -32.22 21.70
CA GLN A 82 -7.85 -33.28 20.78
C GLN A 82 -9.29 -33.10 20.27
N PHE A 83 -10.23 -32.82 21.17
CA PHE A 83 -11.63 -32.58 20.81
C PHE A 83 -11.83 -31.38 19.89
N ILE A 84 -11.18 -30.24 20.18
CA ILE A 84 -11.27 -29.03 19.34
C ILE A 84 -10.69 -29.32 17.95
N ASN A 85 -9.56 -30.04 17.87
CA ASN A 85 -8.98 -30.44 16.59
C ASN A 85 -9.92 -31.35 15.80
N GLY A 86 -10.51 -32.37 16.43
CA GLY A 86 -11.48 -33.26 15.79
C GLY A 86 -12.72 -32.51 15.29
N THR A 87 -13.22 -31.56 16.09
CA THR A 87 -14.35 -30.70 15.73
C THR A 87 -14.04 -29.82 14.52
N LEU A 88 -12.87 -29.16 14.51
CA LEU A 88 -12.46 -28.28 13.41
C LEU A 88 -12.14 -29.05 12.13
N MET A 89 -11.75 -30.33 12.23
CA MET A 89 -11.53 -31.23 11.09
C MET A 89 -12.80 -31.91 10.60
N GLY A 90 -13.95 -31.69 11.25
CA GLY A 90 -15.21 -32.38 10.91
C GLY A 90 -15.18 -33.89 11.18
N MET A 91 -14.34 -34.32 12.12
CA MET A 91 -14.25 -35.73 12.55
C MET A 91 -15.21 -36.04 13.71
N GLU A 92 -15.64 -35.01 14.45
CA GLU A 92 -16.57 -35.16 15.57
C GLU A 92 -18.04 -35.14 15.12
N PRO A 93 -18.83 -36.17 15.42
CA PRO A 93 -20.24 -36.26 15.02
C PRO A 93 -21.07 -35.07 15.55
N GLY A 94 -21.94 -34.52 14.70
CA GLY A 94 -22.82 -33.40 15.07
C GLY A 94 -22.15 -32.03 14.93
N TYR A 95 -20.86 -32.00 14.60
CA TYR A 95 -20.14 -30.78 14.20
C TYR A 95 -19.94 -30.69 12.68
N ASP A 96 -20.53 -31.60 11.91
CA ASP A 96 -20.48 -31.61 10.44
C ASP A 96 -21.08 -30.34 9.81
N LEU A 97 -21.99 -29.67 10.53
CA LEU A 97 -22.61 -28.41 10.15
C LEU A 97 -21.91 -27.18 10.72
N LEU A 98 -20.88 -27.37 11.55
CA LEU A 98 -20.05 -26.27 12.01
C LEU A 98 -19.35 -25.69 10.78
N GLN A 99 -19.58 -24.41 10.50
CA GLN A 99 -18.86 -23.68 9.47
C GLN A 99 -17.90 -22.70 10.13
N PRO A 100 -16.78 -23.19 10.71
CA PRO A 100 -15.78 -22.31 11.29
C PRO A 100 -15.26 -21.36 10.20
N THR A 101 -15.23 -20.07 10.53
CA THR A 101 -14.65 -19.06 9.66
C THR A 101 -13.13 -19.23 9.61
N GLU A 102 -12.48 -18.69 8.58
CA GLU A 102 -11.00 -18.64 8.52
C GLU A 102 -10.41 -18.01 9.79
N ALA A 103 -11.09 -17.01 10.37
CA ALA A 103 -10.67 -16.37 11.61
C ALA A 103 -10.63 -17.35 12.80
N ASN A 104 -11.59 -18.28 12.90
CA ASN A 104 -11.59 -19.30 13.95
C ASN A 104 -10.41 -20.27 13.80
N PHE A 105 -10.09 -20.67 12.57
CA PHE A 105 -8.92 -21.52 12.30
C PHE A 105 -7.61 -20.82 12.64
N VAL A 106 -7.47 -19.56 12.23
CA VAL A 106 -6.28 -18.75 12.52
C VAL A 106 -6.12 -18.56 14.03
N GLU A 107 -7.20 -18.23 14.76
CA GLU A 107 -7.13 -18.02 16.20
C GLU A 107 -6.76 -19.31 16.95
N TRP A 108 -7.35 -20.45 16.57
CA TRP A 108 -6.97 -21.73 17.16
C TRP A 108 -5.52 -22.09 16.82
N ARG A 109 -5.17 -22.12 15.54
CA ARG A 109 -3.87 -22.59 15.05
C ARG A 109 -2.72 -21.72 15.55
N GLU A 110 -2.85 -20.40 15.44
CA GLU A 110 -1.75 -19.46 15.68
C GLU A 110 -1.66 -18.97 17.13
N ARG A 111 -2.72 -19.11 17.95
CA ARG A 111 -2.77 -18.48 19.28
C ARG A 111 -3.20 -19.40 20.40
N SER A 112 -4.24 -20.22 20.20
CA SER A 112 -4.89 -20.92 21.31
C SER A 112 -4.55 -22.41 21.42
N SER A 113 -4.07 -23.05 20.35
CA SER A 113 -3.84 -24.50 20.30
C SER A 113 -2.74 -25.00 21.22
N GLN A 114 -1.75 -24.17 21.55
CA GLN A 114 -0.62 -24.53 22.41
C GLN A 114 -0.55 -23.61 23.62
N TYR A 115 -0.48 -24.18 24.82
CA TYR A 115 -0.45 -23.42 26.06
C TYR A 115 0.66 -22.34 26.11
N PRO A 116 1.92 -22.61 25.71
CA PRO A 116 2.97 -21.58 25.73
C PRO A 116 2.67 -20.39 24.81
N ILE A 117 2.09 -20.65 23.64
CA ILE A 117 1.72 -19.60 22.68
C ILE A 117 0.55 -18.79 23.23
N TRP A 118 -0.47 -19.46 23.76
CA TRP A 118 -1.61 -18.80 24.39
C TRP A 118 -1.17 -17.92 25.56
N ALA A 119 -0.32 -18.46 26.44
CA ALA A 119 0.22 -17.74 27.58
C ALA A 119 1.04 -16.51 27.14
N ALA A 120 1.87 -16.65 26.10
CA ALA A 120 2.61 -15.52 25.54
C ALA A 120 1.69 -14.44 24.95
N ASN A 121 0.60 -14.81 24.26
CA ASN A 121 -0.39 -13.85 23.75
C ASN A 121 -1.10 -13.11 24.90
N MET A 122 -1.48 -13.82 25.97
CA MET A 122 -2.06 -13.19 27.16
C MET A 122 -1.07 -12.25 27.86
N GLN A 123 0.18 -12.66 27.99
CA GLN A 123 1.23 -11.81 28.54
C GLN A 123 1.51 -10.59 27.67
N LEU A 124 1.48 -10.72 26.34
CA LEU A 124 1.64 -9.59 25.42
C LEU A 124 0.54 -8.54 25.59
N ALA A 125 -0.70 -8.99 25.82
CA ALA A 125 -1.82 -8.09 26.05
C ALA A 125 -1.74 -7.36 27.40
N LEU A 126 -1.26 -8.04 28.45
CA LEU A 126 -1.18 -7.50 29.82
C LEU A 126 0.11 -6.73 30.11
N TYR A 127 1.23 -7.18 29.55
CA TYR A 127 2.59 -6.72 29.82
C TYR A 127 3.37 -6.50 28.50
N PRO A 128 2.89 -5.62 27.60
CA PRO A 128 3.53 -5.39 26.31
C PRO A 128 5.00 -4.94 26.44
N GLU A 129 5.36 -4.24 27.51
CA GLU A 129 6.73 -3.82 27.81
C GLU A 129 7.74 -4.96 27.83
N THR A 130 7.32 -6.18 28.20
CA THR A 130 8.19 -7.37 28.20
C THR A 130 8.55 -7.81 26.78
N PHE A 131 7.72 -7.47 25.80
CA PHE A 131 7.87 -7.87 24.39
C PHE A 131 8.40 -6.73 23.51
N ILE A 132 8.45 -5.50 24.01
CA ILE A 132 8.99 -4.36 23.26
C ILE A 132 10.51 -4.47 23.20
N SER A 133 11.03 -4.75 22.00
CA SER A 133 12.44 -4.62 21.69
C SER A 133 12.63 -3.54 20.61
N PRO A 134 13.42 -2.48 20.87
CA PRO A 134 13.66 -1.43 19.87
C PRO A 134 14.18 -1.98 18.53
N ALA A 135 15.02 -3.02 18.59
CA ALA A 135 15.60 -3.67 17.43
C ALA A 135 14.60 -4.49 16.60
N LEU A 136 13.47 -4.92 17.19
CA LEU A 136 12.48 -5.80 16.53
C LEU A 136 11.21 -5.07 16.08
N ARG A 137 11.20 -3.73 16.11
CA ARG A 137 10.06 -2.95 15.61
C ARG A 137 9.79 -3.28 14.13
N LEU A 138 8.57 -3.75 13.83
CA LEU A 138 8.19 -4.23 12.48
C LEU A 138 8.05 -3.09 11.45
N LYS A 139 7.46 -1.95 11.82
CA LYS A 139 7.28 -0.76 10.97
C LYS A 139 8.32 0.31 11.30
N LYS A 140 9.60 0.04 11.00
CA LYS A 140 10.69 1.04 11.08
C LYS A 140 10.76 1.86 9.81
N SER A 141 10.93 3.17 9.95
CA SER A 141 11.12 4.02 8.79
C SER A 141 12.47 3.77 8.13
N GLY A 142 12.59 4.07 6.83
CA GLY A 142 13.88 3.99 6.13
C GLY A 142 14.99 4.79 6.84
N TYR A 143 14.65 5.99 7.30
CA TYR A 143 15.53 6.86 8.07
C TYR A 143 16.01 6.23 9.38
N PHE A 144 15.11 5.56 10.11
CA PHE A 144 15.47 4.89 11.36
C PHE A 144 16.36 3.66 11.12
N LYS A 145 16.12 2.90 10.04
CA LYS A 145 17.00 1.79 9.64
C LYS A 145 18.40 2.27 9.30
N ASN A 146 18.53 3.42 8.63
CA ASN A 146 19.84 4.02 8.34
C ASN A 146 20.57 4.41 9.63
N LEU A 147 19.88 5.04 10.59
CA LEU A 147 20.45 5.34 11.90
C LEU A 147 20.94 4.07 12.63
N GLU A 148 20.16 2.99 12.62
CA GLU A 148 20.58 1.71 13.20
C GLU A 148 21.83 1.15 12.51
N ASN A 149 21.90 1.25 11.17
CA ASN A 149 23.07 0.80 10.41
C ASN A 149 24.31 1.63 10.77
N ASP A 150 24.19 2.97 10.83
CA ASP A 150 25.30 3.88 11.13
C ASP A 150 25.87 3.63 12.54
N ILE A 151 25.00 3.35 13.52
CA ILE A 151 25.39 3.01 14.89
C ILE A 151 26.03 1.62 14.95
N ASN A 152 25.49 0.62 14.23
CA ASN A 152 25.98 -0.75 14.27
C ASN A 152 27.33 -0.95 13.57
N GLN A 153 27.67 -0.13 12.57
CA GLN A 153 28.93 -0.24 11.83
C GLN A 153 30.13 0.30 12.61
N ASN A 154 29.92 1.28 13.48
CA ASN A 154 30.98 1.98 14.19
C ASN A 154 31.19 1.43 15.60
N LYS A 155 32.41 1.56 16.14
CA LYS A 155 32.62 1.33 17.57
C LYS A 155 31.83 2.40 18.33
N ILE A 156 30.88 1.95 19.15
CA ILE A 156 30.01 2.84 19.93
C ILE A 156 30.88 3.75 20.82
N SER A 157 30.89 5.04 20.47
CA SER A 157 31.50 6.13 21.22
C SER A 157 30.57 7.34 21.19
N ILE A 158 30.80 8.33 22.06
CA ILE A 158 29.98 9.55 22.11
C ILE A 158 30.02 10.27 20.75
N ASP A 159 31.21 10.39 20.15
CA ASP A 159 31.41 11.11 18.90
C ASP A 159 30.69 10.44 17.72
N THR A 160 30.86 9.12 17.57
CA THR A 160 30.22 8.34 16.49
C THR A 160 28.70 8.33 16.63
N THR A 161 28.18 8.21 17.86
CA THR A 161 26.74 8.26 18.12
C THR A 161 26.18 9.64 17.79
N GLN A 162 26.88 10.71 18.19
CA GLN A 162 26.45 12.08 17.91
C GLN A 162 26.44 12.36 16.40
N GLU A 163 27.42 11.85 15.65
CA GLU A 163 27.46 11.97 14.19
C GLU A 163 26.29 11.24 13.52
N ALA A 164 26.01 9.99 13.93
CA ALA A 164 24.87 9.23 13.42
C ALA A 164 23.53 9.94 13.69
N VAL A 165 23.35 10.51 14.89
CA VAL A 165 22.15 11.29 15.24
C VAL A 165 22.04 12.56 14.40
N LYS A 166 23.16 13.27 14.16
CA LYS A 166 23.16 14.46 13.28
C LYS A 166 22.78 14.11 11.84
N SER A 167 23.31 13.01 11.30
CA SER A 167 22.95 12.49 9.97
C SER A 167 21.45 12.18 9.88
N TYR A 168 20.90 11.53 10.90
CA TYR A 168 19.47 11.26 11.00
C TYR A 168 18.63 12.55 11.05
N LEU A 169 19.03 13.54 11.85
CA LEU A 169 18.33 14.83 11.95
C LEU A 169 18.36 15.62 10.63
N ALA A 170 19.49 15.61 9.92
CA ALA A 170 19.60 16.24 8.61
C ALA A 170 18.65 15.59 7.59
N SER A 171 18.61 14.25 7.57
CA SER A 171 17.67 13.49 6.71
C SER A 171 16.21 13.77 7.07
N PHE A 172 15.92 13.98 8.35
CA PHE A 172 14.58 14.33 8.83
C PHE A 172 14.17 15.75 8.41
N GLU A 173 15.08 16.72 8.51
CA GLU A 173 14.81 18.12 8.14
C GLU A 173 14.41 18.28 6.67
N GLU A 174 15.04 17.50 5.78
CA GLU A 174 14.70 17.49 4.35
C GLU A 174 13.22 17.11 4.13
N VAL A 175 12.75 16.12 4.88
CA VAL A 175 11.41 15.54 4.73
C VAL A 175 10.34 16.34 5.49
N ALA A 176 10.72 17.00 6.59
CA ALA A 176 9.83 17.82 7.39
C ALA A 176 9.37 19.07 6.64
N ASN A 177 10.19 19.58 5.73
CA ASN A 177 9.93 20.83 4.98
C ASN A 177 9.37 20.61 3.57
N LEU A 178 8.86 19.42 3.26
CA LEU A 178 8.28 19.11 1.95
C LEU A 178 6.99 19.90 1.70
N THR A 179 6.86 20.47 0.50
CA THR A 179 5.63 21.12 0.04
C THR A 179 4.86 20.17 -0.86
N ILE A 180 3.61 19.89 -0.53
CA ILE A 180 2.75 18.99 -1.33
C ILE A 180 2.36 19.71 -2.62
N ILE A 181 2.59 19.06 -3.76
CA ILE A 181 2.22 19.58 -5.09
C ILE A 181 0.84 19.06 -5.47
N ASN A 182 0.63 17.75 -5.34
CA ASN A 182 -0.56 17.11 -5.86
C ASN A 182 -0.82 15.75 -5.18
N GLY A 183 -2.01 15.20 -5.42
CA GLY A 183 -2.37 13.88 -4.95
C GLY A 183 -3.41 13.18 -5.82
N TYR A 184 -3.52 11.86 -5.62
CA TYR A 184 -4.39 10.96 -6.35
C TYR A 184 -5.06 9.98 -5.41
N ILE A 185 -6.32 9.63 -5.70
CA ILE A 185 -7.11 8.69 -4.92
C ILE A 185 -7.47 7.53 -5.86
N ASP A 186 -7.17 6.31 -5.41
CA ASP A 186 -7.32 5.10 -6.23
C ASP A 186 -8.78 4.66 -6.43
N THR A 187 -9.67 5.06 -5.53
CA THR A 187 -11.07 4.62 -5.51
C THR A 187 -12.04 5.79 -5.49
N GLU A 188 -13.26 5.53 -5.93
CA GLU A 188 -14.38 6.47 -5.86
C GLU A 188 -14.94 6.60 -4.43
N ARG A 189 -14.71 5.58 -3.59
CA ARG A 189 -15.05 5.62 -2.16
C ARG A 189 -13.92 6.26 -1.38
N PHE A 190 -13.91 7.58 -1.29
CA PHE A 190 -12.87 8.36 -0.59
C PHE A 190 -12.54 7.83 0.82
N ALA A 191 -13.57 7.37 1.55
CA ALA A 191 -13.44 6.78 2.88
C ALA A 191 -12.59 5.49 2.93
N GLU A 192 -12.45 4.76 1.84
CA GLU A 192 -11.86 3.41 1.79
C GLU A 192 -10.68 3.33 0.80
N GLY A 193 -10.14 4.49 0.44
CA GLY A 193 -9.11 4.62 -0.58
C GLY A 193 -7.69 4.72 -0.07
N LYS A 194 -6.76 4.28 -0.91
CA LYS A 194 -5.36 4.66 -0.79
C LYS A 194 -5.13 5.97 -1.51
N TYR A 195 -4.55 6.93 -0.80
CA TYR A 195 -4.23 8.24 -1.34
C TYR A 195 -2.73 8.29 -1.60
N TYR A 196 -2.35 8.87 -2.72
CA TYR A 196 -0.98 9.06 -3.15
C TYR A 196 -0.69 10.55 -3.16
N PHE A 197 0.41 10.96 -2.54
CA PHE A 197 0.84 12.35 -2.53
C PHE A 197 2.21 12.47 -3.15
N ILE A 198 2.44 13.58 -3.84
CA ILE A 198 3.77 14.01 -4.26
C ILE A 198 4.08 15.35 -3.63
N GLY A 199 5.26 15.42 -3.01
CA GLY A 199 5.83 16.63 -2.46
C GLY A 199 7.19 16.94 -3.08
N LYS A 200 7.62 18.18 -2.89
CA LYS A 200 8.91 18.68 -3.35
C LYS A 200 9.69 19.28 -2.18
N SER A 201 10.99 19.07 -2.17
CA SER A 201 11.90 19.72 -1.22
C SER A 201 12.05 21.21 -1.55
N ARG A 202 12.22 22.04 -0.51
CA ARG A 202 12.41 23.49 -0.68
C ARG A 202 13.83 23.84 -1.12
N ALA A 203 14.81 23.09 -0.63
CA ALA A 203 16.23 23.36 -0.87
C ALA A 203 16.70 22.78 -2.20
N GLU A 204 16.20 21.59 -2.55
CA GLU A 204 16.61 20.85 -3.72
C GLU A 204 15.37 20.53 -4.57
N ASN A 205 15.48 20.58 -5.90
CA ASN A 205 14.40 20.21 -6.82
C ASN A 205 14.16 18.68 -6.85
N ILE A 206 14.12 18.06 -5.67
CA ILE A 206 13.90 16.64 -5.44
C ILE A 206 12.44 16.43 -5.08
N TYR A 207 11.86 15.42 -5.71
CA TYR A 207 10.49 15.01 -5.48
C TYR A 207 10.44 13.81 -4.55
N TYR A 208 9.39 13.77 -3.75
CA TYR A 208 9.11 12.73 -2.79
C TYR A 208 7.66 12.28 -2.96
N TRP A 209 7.39 11.00 -2.73
CA TRP A 209 6.03 10.48 -2.72
C TRP A 209 5.76 9.71 -1.44
N ARG A 210 4.49 9.72 -1.02
CA ARG A 210 4.01 8.89 0.08
C ARG A 210 2.58 8.45 -0.16
N THR A 211 2.12 7.53 0.66
CA THR A 211 0.74 7.04 0.66
C THR A 211 0.12 7.12 2.03
N VAL A 212 -1.21 7.18 2.06
CA VAL A 212 -2.01 6.94 3.26
C VAL A 212 -3.14 5.98 2.90
N ASP A 213 -3.36 4.99 3.75
CA ASP A 213 -4.45 4.04 3.59
C ASP A 213 -5.65 4.46 4.46
N MET A 214 -6.72 4.95 3.84
CA MET A 214 -7.91 5.37 4.60
C MET A 214 -8.71 4.18 5.16
N ASN A 215 -8.39 2.93 4.80
CA ASN A 215 -8.98 1.78 5.47
C ASN A 215 -8.40 1.58 6.87
N GLU A 216 -7.17 2.02 7.13
CA GLU A 216 -6.51 1.97 8.44
C GLU A 216 -6.95 3.16 9.34
N ARG A 217 -8.25 3.46 9.34
CA ARG A 217 -8.89 4.40 10.29
C ARG A 217 -9.42 3.63 11.49
N ALA A 218 -9.28 4.21 12.68
CA ALA A 218 -9.79 3.62 13.90
C ALA A 218 -11.33 3.62 13.88
N TYR A 219 -11.94 2.54 14.37
CA TYR A 219 -13.37 2.52 14.67
C TYR A 219 -13.67 3.45 15.85
N LYS A 220 -14.82 4.12 15.81
CA LYS A 220 -15.24 5.01 16.91
C LYS A 220 -15.49 4.24 18.20
N GLU A 221 -16.06 3.04 18.09
CA GLU A 221 -16.32 2.13 19.19
C GLU A 221 -16.03 0.70 18.74
N GLY A 222 -15.41 -0.11 19.60
CA GLY A 222 -15.14 -1.52 19.35
C GLY A 222 -14.27 -1.79 18.12
N THR A 223 -14.59 -2.89 17.42
CA THR A 223 -13.84 -3.40 16.26
C THR A 223 -14.63 -3.31 14.94
N GLU A 224 -15.87 -2.81 15.00
CA GLU A 224 -16.78 -2.71 13.87
C GLU A 224 -17.61 -1.42 13.95
N GLY A 225 -18.09 -0.92 12.81
CA GLY A 225 -18.96 0.27 12.74
C GLY A 225 -18.31 1.49 12.11
N PRO A 226 -18.77 2.72 12.43
CA PRO A 226 -18.29 3.93 11.80
C PRO A 226 -16.85 4.23 12.23
N LYS A 227 -15.98 4.52 11.25
CA LYS A 227 -14.58 4.91 11.48
C LYS A 227 -14.48 6.41 11.78
N HIS A 228 -13.41 6.82 12.45
CA HIS A 228 -13.01 8.22 12.55
C HIS A 228 -12.66 8.79 11.16
N ASP A 229 -12.80 10.11 10.99
CA ASP A 229 -12.49 10.76 9.72
C ASP A 229 -10.98 10.88 9.48
N TYR A 230 -10.19 10.98 10.55
CA TYR A 230 -8.73 11.04 10.46
C TYR A 230 -8.09 9.63 10.43
N PRO A 231 -7.07 9.42 9.58
CA PRO A 231 -6.28 8.18 9.56
C PRO A 231 -5.52 7.95 10.85
N THR A 232 -5.30 6.69 11.22
CA THR A 232 -4.38 6.37 12.32
C THR A 232 -2.94 6.73 11.93
N PRO A 233 -2.06 7.05 12.89
CA PRO A 233 -0.66 7.36 12.57
C PRO A 233 0.06 6.25 11.77
N GLY A 234 -0.33 4.99 11.97
CA GLY A 234 0.24 3.82 11.28
C GLY A 234 -0.23 3.63 9.82
N ALA A 235 -1.27 4.36 9.40
CA ALA A 235 -1.82 4.33 8.05
C ALA A 235 -0.95 5.07 7.02
N TRP A 236 -0.08 5.97 7.52
CA TRP A 236 0.82 6.76 6.69
C TRP A 236 2.08 5.97 6.37
N SER A 237 2.46 5.95 5.09
CA SER A 237 3.78 5.49 4.69
C SER A 237 4.83 6.59 4.88
N ASP A 238 6.09 6.18 4.96
CA ASP A 238 7.22 7.11 4.86
C ASP A 238 7.21 7.84 3.51
N TRP A 239 7.83 9.02 3.51
CA TRP A 239 8.23 9.68 2.28
C TRP A 239 9.37 8.89 1.63
N LYS A 240 9.23 8.63 0.33
CA LYS A 240 10.26 7.98 -0.49
C LYS A 240 10.66 8.92 -1.61
N ARG A 241 11.95 8.99 -1.90
CA ARG A 241 12.47 9.79 -3.02
C ARG A 241 11.86 9.29 -4.34
N ALA A 242 11.38 10.22 -5.15
CA ALA A 242 10.92 9.98 -6.50
C ALA A 242 12.02 10.42 -7.47
N GLU A 243 12.83 9.48 -7.96
CA GLU A 243 13.88 9.74 -8.97
C GLU A 243 13.27 9.82 -10.37
N ILE A 244 12.34 10.75 -10.54
CA ILE A 244 11.69 11.05 -11.81
C ILE A 244 12.59 11.98 -12.63
N GLY A 245 12.67 11.76 -13.95
CA GLY A 245 13.50 12.53 -14.87
C GLY A 245 12.97 13.93 -15.18
N VAL A 246 12.62 14.69 -14.13
CA VAL A 246 12.10 16.07 -14.22
C VAL A 246 13.24 17.02 -14.56
N ASN A 247 12.95 18.05 -15.37
CA ASN A 247 13.91 19.03 -15.83
C ASN A 247 13.47 20.46 -15.47
N ALA A 248 14.31 21.45 -15.78
CA ALA A 248 14.02 22.86 -15.50
C ALA A 248 12.83 23.42 -16.30
N ASN A 249 12.42 22.74 -17.37
CA ASN A 249 11.30 23.12 -18.22
C ASN A 249 9.96 22.49 -17.74
N THR A 250 10.00 21.68 -16.69
CA THR A 250 8.81 21.01 -16.16
C THR A 250 7.92 21.98 -15.40
N LEU A 251 6.63 21.98 -15.74
CA LEU A 251 5.63 22.75 -15.02
C LEU A 251 5.20 22.00 -13.76
N GLU A 252 5.72 22.40 -12.61
CA GLU A 252 5.52 21.72 -11.32
C GLU A 252 4.05 21.47 -10.98
N ARG A 253 3.15 22.41 -11.30
CA ARG A 253 1.71 22.27 -11.02
C ARG A 253 1.06 21.07 -11.73
N THR A 254 1.65 20.64 -12.85
CA THR A 254 1.10 19.58 -13.70
C THR A 254 1.55 18.20 -13.23
N LEU A 255 2.42 18.12 -12.24
CA LEU A 255 2.94 16.88 -11.71
C LEU A 255 1.88 16.15 -10.89
N ARG A 256 1.49 14.94 -11.32
CA ARG A 256 0.40 14.17 -10.70
C ARG A 256 0.75 12.70 -10.56
N PRO A 257 0.58 12.10 -9.37
CA PRO A 257 0.58 10.65 -9.23
C PRO A 257 -0.68 10.08 -9.88
N VAL A 258 -0.59 8.86 -10.42
CA VAL A 258 -1.75 8.06 -10.83
C VAL A 258 -1.46 6.61 -10.54
N PHE A 259 -2.41 5.90 -9.93
CA PHE A 259 -2.33 4.45 -9.82
C PHE A 259 -3.06 3.82 -11.00
N PHE A 260 -2.34 3.01 -11.78
CA PHE A 260 -2.85 2.36 -12.99
C PHE A 260 -2.20 0.99 -13.13
N ASN A 261 -2.95 -0.03 -13.58
CA ASN A 261 -2.41 -1.37 -13.83
C ASN A 261 -1.54 -1.94 -12.68
N ASN A 262 -2.01 -1.77 -11.44
CA ASN A 262 -1.32 -2.17 -10.21
C ASN A 262 0.09 -1.56 -10.03
N ARG A 263 0.36 -0.39 -10.62
CA ARG A 263 1.62 0.35 -10.51
C ARG A 263 1.37 1.83 -10.30
N LEU A 264 2.33 2.48 -9.64
CA LEU A 264 2.33 3.93 -9.47
C LEU A 264 3.01 4.60 -10.66
N PHE A 265 2.29 5.55 -11.25
CA PHE A 265 2.74 6.42 -12.32
C PHE A 265 2.84 7.85 -11.81
N VAL A 266 3.73 8.63 -12.41
CA VAL A 266 3.80 10.08 -12.24
C VAL A 266 3.79 10.69 -13.61
N THR A 267 2.90 11.67 -13.80
CA THR A 267 2.70 12.39 -15.05
C THR A 267 3.06 13.84 -14.84
N TRP A 268 3.67 14.48 -15.85
CA TRP A 268 3.97 15.91 -15.83
C TRP A 268 4.10 16.45 -17.26
N VAL A 269 4.10 17.77 -17.40
CA VAL A 269 4.28 18.45 -18.69
C VAL A 269 5.55 19.28 -18.68
N ASP A 270 6.40 19.09 -19.68
CA ASP A 270 7.54 19.97 -19.96
C ASP A 270 7.17 21.00 -21.02
N MET A 271 7.56 22.25 -20.79
CA MET A 271 7.35 23.36 -21.71
C MET A 271 8.70 23.82 -22.27
N ILE A 272 9.01 23.44 -23.50
CA ILE A 272 10.27 23.78 -24.17
C ILE A 272 10.01 24.97 -25.11
N PRO A 273 10.73 26.10 -24.97
CA PRO A 273 10.61 27.21 -25.91
C PRO A 273 11.14 26.80 -27.28
N VAL A 274 10.39 27.08 -28.34
CA VAL A 274 10.82 26.86 -29.72
C VAL A 274 11.46 28.14 -30.23
N SER A 275 12.76 28.12 -30.46
CA SER A 275 13.46 29.20 -31.17
C SER A 275 13.26 29.03 -32.67
N GLU A 276 12.48 29.90 -33.30
CA GLU A 276 12.50 30.09 -34.74
C GLU A 276 13.51 31.21 -35.05
N GLU A 277 14.52 30.92 -35.87
CA GLU A 277 15.33 31.97 -36.50
C GLU A 277 14.44 32.67 -37.53
N ILE A 278 14.04 33.91 -37.24
CA ILE A 278 13.30 34.72 -38.20
C ILE A 278 14.30 35.19 -39.26
N GLU A 279 14.19 34.68 -40.50
CA GLU A 279 14.85 35.30 -41.65
C GLU A 279 14.29 36.72 -41.83
N VAL A 280 15.08 37.71 -41.41
CA VAL A 280 14.76 39.12 -41.67
C VAL A 280 15.00 39.36 -43.15
N THR A 281 13.93 39.39 -43.95
CA THR A 281 13.98 40.02 -45.28
C THR A 281 14.07 41.52 -45.05
N LEU A 282 15.28 42.07 -45.12
CA LEU A 282 15.50 43.52 -45.11
C LEU A 282 14.67 44.13 -46.25
N PRO A 283 13.84 45.17 -46.01
CA PRO A 283 13.25 45.92 -47.12
C PRO A 283 14.39 46.53 -47.92
N THR A 284 14.43 46.25 -49.22
CA THR A 284 15.31 46.91 -50.18
C THR A 284 14.87 48.36 -50.37
N GLU A 285 15.04 49.18 -49.34
CA GLU A 285 14.99 50.63 -49.48
C GLU A 285 16.37 51.21 -49.22
N SER A 286 16.82 51.96 -50.23
CA SER A 286 18.11 52.63 -50.37
C SER A 286 18.70 53.18 -49.06
N ILE A 287 19.86 52.66 -48.68
CA ILE A 287 20.76 53.29 -47.71
C ILE A 287 21.16 54.65 -48.27
N LYS A 288 20.69 55.75 -47.67
CA LYS A 288 21.23 57.09 -47.93
C LYS A 288 22.32 57.41 -46.89
N PRO A 289 23.51 57.88 -47.30
CA PRO A 289 24.53 58.32 -46.36
C PRO A 289 24.03 59.49 -45.51
N GLY A 290 24.36 59.50 -44.21
CA GLY A 290 24.27 60.70 -43.41
C GLY A 290 25.23 61.78 -43.92
N THR A 291 24.97 63.04 -43.58
CA THR A 291 25.66 64.23 -44.08
C THR A 291 27.17 64.30 -43.78
N ASP A 292 27.74 63.30 -43.11
CA ASP A 292 29.13 63.22 -42.67
C ASP A 292 29.84 61.90 -43.08
N GLY A 293 29.30 61.16 -44.06
CA GLY A 293 29.99 60.04 -44.72
C GLY A 293 30.17 58.75 -43.90
N SER A 294 29.57 58.64 -42.71
CA SER A 294 29.62 57.42 -41.89
C SER A 294 28.47 56.46 -42.20
N ILE A 295 28.80 55.17 -42.33
CA ILE A 295 27.84 54.04 -42.43
C ILE A 295 27.60 53.54 -41.00
N PRO A 296 26.35 53.38 -40.53
CA PRO A 296 26.10 52.79 -39.21
C PRO A 296 26.55 51.32 -39.20
N ILE A 297 27.50 51.01 -38.31
CA ILE A 297 28.05 49.68 -38.09
C ILE A 297 27.15 48.94 -37.09
N ILE A 298 26.70 47.76 -37.51
CA ILE A 298 25.98 46.71 -36.76
C ILE A 298 24.52 47.05 -36.39
N PRO A 299 23.51 46.41 -37.02
CA PRO A 299 22.16 46.43 -36.49
C PRO A 299 22.10 45.72 -35.11
N PRO A 300 21.30 46.22 -34.15
CA PRO A 300 21.10 45.52 -32.88
C PRO A 300 20.56 44.10 -33.13
N PRO A 301 20.94 43.09 -32.32
CA PRO A 301 20.38 41.74 -32.47
C PRO A 301 18.85 41.82 -32.40
N PRO A 302 18.12 41.12 -33.29
CA PRO A 302 16.67 41.17 -33.30
C PRO A 302 16.14 40.72 -31.94
N PRO A 303 15.04 41.30 -31.42
CA PRO A 303 14.40 40.79 -30.22
C PRO A 303 13.92 39.36 -30.49
N THR A 304 14.58 38.36 -29.90
CA THR A 304 14.15 36.96 -29.96
C THR A 304 12.88 36.80 -29.11
N SER A 305 11.73 37.14 -29.68
CA SER A 305 10.45 36.70 -29.12
C SER A 305 10.25 35.25 -29.57
N THR A 306 10.15 34.32 -28.62
CA THR A 306 9.75 32.92 -28.88
C THR A 306 8.25 32.79 -28.63
N PRO A 307 7.39 33.13 -29.61
CA PRO A 307 5.95 33.06 -29.40
C PRO A 307 5.46 31.63 -29.24
N LYS A 308 6.22 30.62 -29.70
CA LYS A 308 5.83 29.20 -29.70
C LYS A 308 6.57 28.39 -28.63
N VAL A 309 5.85 27.50 -27.98
CA VAL A 309 6.31 26.52 -26.99
C VAL A 309 5.86 25.13 -27.39
N ARG A 310 6.73 24.14 -27.17
CA ARG A 310 6.43 22.72 -27.34
C ARG A 310 6.13 22.12 -25.97
N LEU A 311 4.94 21.54 -25.83
CA LEU A 311 4.45 20.87 -24.63
C LEU A 311 4.65 19.36 -24.79
N LEU A 312 5.45 18.77 -23.91
CA LEU A 312 5.69 17.32 -23.85
C LEU A 312 5.03 16.74 -22.62
N PHE A 313 4.06 15.83 -22.81
CA PHE A 313 3.45 15.09 -21.70
C PHE A 313 4.28 13.86 -21.39
N ASN A 314 4.99 13.89 -20.27
CA ASN A 314 5.85 12.82 -19.82
C ASN A 314 5.15 11.96 -18.77
N ILE A 315 5.44 10.66 -18.83
CA ILE A 315 5.00 9.68 -17.84
C ILE A 315 6.20 8.83 -17.42
N SER A 316 6.37 8.67 -16.11
CA SER A 316 7.30 7.70 -15.52
C SER A 316 6.52 6.76 -14.60
N TYR A 317 6.96 5.51 -14.50
CA TYR A 317 6.36 4.52 -13.62
C TYR A 317 7.37 3.93 -12.67
N LYS A 318 6.86 3.56 -11.49
CA LYS A 318 7.62 2.86 -10.47
C LYS A 318 7.71 1.38 -10.83
N LYS A 319 8.93 0.85 -10.87
CA LYS A 319 9.22 -0.58 -11.08
C LYS A 319 9.09 -1.35 -9.76
N TYR A 320 9.16 -2.68 -9.85
CA TYR A 320 9.07 -3.56 -8.68
C TYR A 320 10.29 -3.48 -7.74
N ASP A 321 11.42 -2.98 -8.22
CA ASP A 321 12.66 -2.77 -7.45
C ASP A 321 12.68 -1.41 -6.70
N ASP A 322 11.54 -0.74 -6.60
CA ASP A 322 11.39 0.63 -6.09
C ASP A 322 12.09 1.74 -6.92
N SER A 323 12.74 1.40 -8.05
CA SER A 323 13.30 2.39 -8.98
C SER A 323 12.26 2.96 -9.94
N TRP A 324 12.57 4.11 -10.54
CA TRP A 324 11.70 4.77 -11.52
C TRP A 324 12.14 4.46 -12.96
N SER A 325 11.19 4.46 -13.89
CA SER A 325 11.48 4.36 -15.32
C SER A 325 11.97 5.69 -15.88
N ALA A 326 12.69 5.63 -17.00
CA ALA A 326 12.92 6.83 -17.81
C ALA A 326 11.58 7.48 -18.21
N PRO A 327 11.53 8.81 -18.37
CA PRO A 327 10.34 9.50 -18.83
C PRO A 327 9.98 9.07 -20.26
N LEU A 328 8.74 8.68 -20.46
CA LEU A 328 8.17 8.36 -21.76
C LEU A 328 7.23 9.49 -22.19
N ILE A 329 7.39 9.96 -23.43
CA ILE A 329 6.58 11.03 -24.00
C ILE A 329 5.33 10.44 -24.64
N TYR A 330 4.16 10.90 -24.21
CA TYR A 330 2.85 10.43 -24.71
C TYR A 330 2.08 11.50 -25.49
N MET A 331 2.37 12.79 -25.29
CA MET A 331 1.87 13.87 -26.14
C MET A 331 2.98 14.85 -26.44
N ASP A 332 2.93 15.39 -27.65
CA ASP A 332 3.86 16.38 -28.16
C ASP A 332 3.08 17.40 -29.00
N ILE A 333 2.92 18.60 -28.45
CA ILE A 333 2.06 19.64 -29.02
C ILE A 333 2.86 20.92 -29.11
N THR A 334 2.80 21.61 -30.25
CA THR A 334 3.36 22.97 -30.37
C THR A 334 2.23 24.00 -30.31
N SER A 335 2.30 24.93 -29.37
CA SER A 335 1.32 26.00 -29.17
C SER A 335 1.98 27.35 -28.95
N LEU A 336 1.22 28.45 -29.04
CA LEU A 336 1.70 29.77 -28.63
C LEU A 336 1.80 29.85 -27.10
N LYS A 337 2.87 30.46 -26.57
CA LYS A 337 3.10 30.65 -25.12
C LYS A 337 1.98 31.47 -24.48
N THR A 338 1.60 32.55 -25.16
CA THR A 338 0.50 33.43 -24.76
C THR A 338 -0.43 33.60 -25.95
N PHE A 339 -1.71 33.35 -25.75
CA PHE A 339 -2.73 33.56 -26.78
C PHE A 339 -4.01 34.09 -26.15
N THR A 340 -4.81 34.80 -26.94
CA THR A 340 -6.11 35.31 -26.52
C THR A 340 -7.19 34.54 -27.26
N ARG A 341 -8.10 33.90 -26.52
CA ARG A 341 -9.25 33.19 -27.09
C ARG A 341 -10.48 33.55 -26.27
N ALA A 342 -11.59 33.87 -26.95
CA ALA A 342 -12.85 34.30 -26.32
C ALA A 342 -12.69 35.49 -25.32
N GLY A 343 -11.80 36.44 -25.61
CA GLY A 343 -11.59 37.64 -24.78
C GLY A 343 -10.72 37.43 -23.52
N LYS A 344 -10.17 36.23 -23.29
CA LYS A 344 -9.28 35.93 -22.16
C LYS A 344 -7.86 35.68 -22.65
N THR A 345 -6.90 36.40 -22.10
CA THR A 345 -5.47 36.15 -22.32
C THR A 345 -5.05 34.95 -21.47
N VAL A 346 -4.58 33.89 -22.10
CA VAL A 346 -4.09 32.67 -21.45
C VAL A 346 -2.58 32.64 -21.59
N ASN A 347 -1.87 32.51 -20.46
CA ASN A 347 -0.43 32.28 -20.44
C ASN A 347 -0.18 30.83 -20.02
N LEU A 348 0.31 30.00 -20.95
CA LEU A 348 0.52 28.57 -20.69
C LEU A 348 1.49 28.32 -19.53
N GLU A 349 2.43 29.22 -19.28
CA GLU A 349 3.34 29.08 -18.15
C GLU A 349 2.58 29.08 -16.82
N ASN A 350 1.48 29.82 -16.69
CA ASN A 350 0.71 30.00 -15.45
C ASN A 350 -0.64 29.27 -15.43
N ASP A 351 -1.26 29.06 -16.58
CA ASP A 351 -2.65 28.60 -16.71
C ASP A 351 -2.77 27.14 -17.19
N LEU A 352 -1.67 26.52 -17.61
CA LEU A 352 -1.67 25.13 -18.08
C LEU A 352 -1.86 24.15 -16.92
N ASN A 353 -2.85 23.29 -17.03
CA ASN A 353 -3.13 22.22 -16.09
C ASN A 353 -3.15 20.87 -16.81
N SER A 354 -2.86 19.81 -16.05
CA SER A 354 -2.94 18.43 -16.53
C SER A 354 -4.04 17.67 -15.79
N ILE A 355 -4.57 16.65 -16.46
CA ILE A 355 -5.43 15.61 -15.89
C ILE A 355 -4.77 14.27 -16.24
N ALA A 356 -4.73 13.38 -15.25
CA ALA A 356 -4.36 11.99 -15.47
C ALA A 356 -5.23 11.15 -14.52
N VAL A 357 -6.10 10.30 -15.07
CA VAL A 357 -7.09 9.54 -14.30
C VAL A 357 -7.24 8.16 -14.92
N PHE A 358 -7.30 7.14 -14.06
CA PHE A 358 -7.68 5.80 -14.50
C PHE A 358 -9.20 5.74 -14.75
N ASP A 359 -9.57 5.50 -16.00
CA ASP A 359 -10.96 5.38 -16.41
C ASP A 359 -11.38 3.90 -16.50
N LEU A 360 -12.23 3.50 -15.55
CA LEU A 360 -12.86 2.18 -15.48
C LEU A 360 -14.07 2.07 -16.42
N SER A 361 -14.58 3.19 -16.92
CA SER A 361 -15.76 3.24 -17.80
C SER A 361 -15.42 2.90 -19.24
N ALA A 362 -14.16 3.11 -19.64
CA ALA A 362 -13.66 2.75 -20.95
C ALA A 362 -13.44 1.23 -21.06
N SER A 363 -13.82 0.65 -22.21
CA SER A 363 -13.53 -0.75 -22.55
C SER A 363 -12.64 -0.77 -23.81
N PRO A 364 -11.35 -1.13 -23.71
CA PRO A 364 -10.63 -1.59 -22.52
C PRO A 364 -10.35 -0.48 -21.49
N GLU A 365 -10.17 -0.88 -20.23
CA GLU A 365 -9.76 0.02 -19.14
C GLU A 365 -8.52 0.79 -19.56
N SER A 366 -8.56 2.12 -19.46
CA SER A 366 -7.48 2.97 -20.00
C SER A 366 -7.15 4.14 -19.10
N LEU A 367 -5.91 4.60 -19.19
CA LEU A 367 -5.45 5.80 -18.55
C LEU A 367 -5.77 7.00 -19.45
N PHE A 368 -6.67 7.86 -18.99
CA PHE A 368 -7.01 9.11 -19.64
C PHE A 368 -6.05 10.21 -19.20
N ILE A 369 -5.38 10.82 -20.17
CA ILE A 369 -4.50 11.97 -19.97
C ILE A 369 -4.99 13.16 -20.78
N ALA A 370 -4.96 14.34 -20.18
CA ALA A 370 -5.31 15.57 -20.86
C ALA A 370 -4.47 16.75 -20.39
N ILE A 371 -4.25 17.69 -21.31
CA ILE A 371 -3.66 18.99 -21.05
C ILE A 371 -4.72 20.03 -21.38
N TYR A 372 -4.94 20.98 -20.48
CA TYR A 372 -5.91 22.04 -20.70
C TYR A 372 -5.45 23.39 -20.15
N ALA A 373 -5.92 24.47 -20.77
CA ALA A 373 -5.69 25.84 -20.30
C ALA A 373 -6.87 26.75 -20.61
N GLY A 374 -7.04 27.80 -19.81
CA GLY A 374 -8.06 28.82 -20.04
C GLY A 374 -9.50 28.32 -19.87
N GLU A 375 -9.77 27.53 -18.83
CA GLU A 375 -11.10 27.00 -18.55
C GLU A 375 -12.14 28.12 -18.31
N HIS A 376 -13.33 27.93 -18.89
CA HIS A 376 -14.54 28.71 -18.61
C HIS A 376 -15.60 27.77 -18.04
N LEU A 377 -15.79 27.82 -16.72
CA LEU A 377 -16.74 26.99 -16.00
C LEU A 377 -18.15 27.56 -16.18
N VAL A 378 -19.08 26.73 -16.67
CA VAL A 378 -20.51 27.04 -16.67
C VAL A 378 -21.05 26.80 -15.25
N SER A 379 -21.85 27.72 -14.70
CA SER A 379 -22.38 27.57 -13.33
C SER A 379 -23.26 26.31 -13.22
N GLY A 380 -22.96 25.43 -12.27
CA GLY A 380 -23.69 24.17 -12.06
C GLY A 380 -23.04 22.94 -12.71
N ASP A 381 -22.00 23.11 -13.53
CA ASP A 381 -21.24 22.00 -14.10
C ASP A 381 -20.29 21.43 -13.05
N MET A 382 -20.65 20.30 -12.43
CA MET A 382 -19.79 19.59 -11.47
C MET A 382 -18.71 18.76 -12.17
N ASP A 383 -18.99 18.31 -13.38
CA ASP A 383 -18.22 17.32 -14.12
C ASP A 383 -17.43 17.90 -15.28
N GLY A 384 -17.25 19.22 -15.38
CA GLY A 384 -16.51 19.89 -16.45
C GLY A 384 -17.02 19.58 -17.88
N SER A 385 -18.17 18.90 -17.97
CA SER A 385 -18.69 18.26 -19.17
C SER A 385 -19.30 19.28 -20.14
N THR A 386 -19.60 20.47 -19.63
CA THR A 386 -20.14 21.60 -20.38
C THR A 386 -19.19 22.79 -20.42
N SER A 387 -18.06 22.71 -19.73
CA SER A 387 -17.04 23.76 -19.68
C SER A 387 -16.29 23.89 -21.00
N ASP A 388 -16.00 25.14 -21.39
CA ASP A 388 -15.22 25.48 -22.59
C ASP A 388 -13.75 25.69 -22.22
N TYR A 389 -12.84 25.31 -23.12
CA TYR A 389 -11.39 25.32 -22.87
C TYR A 389 -10.67 26.00 -24.03
N ALA A 390 -9.79 26.94 -23.70
CA ALA A 390 -9.02 27.66 -24.71
C ALA A 390 -7.99 26.76 -25.43
N LEU A 391 -7.45 25.78 -24.70
CA LEU A 391 -6.66 24.65 -25.20
C LEU A 391 -7.13 23.40 -24.46
N LEU A 392 -7.40 22.32 -25.20
CA LEU A 392 -7.69 20.99 -24.65
C LEU A 392 -7.14 19.95 -25.61
N GLU A 393 -6.20 19.16 -25.13
CA GLU A 393 -5.65 18.02 -25.85
C GLU A 393 -5.76 16.78 -24.97
N THR A 394 -6.20 15.67 -25.55
CA THR A 394 -6.53 14.44 -24.81
C THR A 394 -5.91 13.23 -25.48
N ALA A 395 -5.46 12.27 -24.68
CA ALA A 395 -5.03 10.96 -25.17
C ALA A 395 -5.46 9.85 -24.19
N LEU A 396 -5.68 8.65 -24.74
CA LEU A 396 -6.02 7.44 -24.00
C LEU A 396 -4.89 6.42 -24.15
N ILE A 397 -4.48 5.84 -23.03
CA ILE A 397 -3.44 4.79 -22.97
C ILE A 397 -4.09 3.50 -22.49
N ASP A 398 -4.11 2.51 -23.38
CA ASP A 398 -4.67 1.19 -23.11
C ASP A 398 -3.75 0.35 -22.21
N LYS A 399 -4.37 -0.44 -21.32
CA LYS A 399 -3.73 -1.39 -20.39
C LYS A 399 -2.87 -2.42 -21.10
N ASP A 400 -3.31 -2.90 -22.27
CA ASP A 400 -2.63 -3.99 -23.00
C ASP A 400 -1.49 -3.52 -23.91
N ARG A 401 -1.37 -2.20 -24.15
CA ARG A 401 -0.36 -1.61 -25.05
C ARG A 401 0.76 -0.87 -24.33
N PHE A 402 0.85 -1.00 -23.02
CA PHE A 402 1.95 -0.43 -22.24
C PHE A 402 3.26 -1.21 -22.46
N PRO A 403 4.40 -0.58 -22.83
CA PRO A 403 4.70 0.86 -22.83
C PRO A 403 4.70 1.55 -24.21
N LYS A 404 4.09 0.97 -25.25
CA LYS A 404 4.50 1.26 -26.64
C LYS A 404 3.55 2.03 -27.57
N THR A 405 2.30 2.38 -27.23
CA THR A 405 1.48 3.10 -28.24
C THR A 405 0.43 4.05 -27.65
N VAL A 406 0.47 5.32 -28.07
CA VAL A 406 -0.65 6.27 -28.00
C VAL A 406 -1.66 5.85 -29.06
N LEU A 407 -2.89 5.51 -28.67
CA LEU A 407 -3.87 4.94 -29.61
C LEU A 407 -4.44 5.96 -30.60
N SER A 408 -4.45 7.25 -30.24
CA SER A 408 -4.97 8.32 -31.09
C SER A 408 -4.78 9.68 -30.41
N MET A 409 -4.14 10.64 -31.09
CA MET A 409 -4.38 12.07 -30.83
C MET A 409 -5.63 12.44 -31.62
N THR A 410 -6.78 12.44 -30.96
CA THR A 410 -7.97 13.05 -31.56
C THR A 410 -8.25 14.35 -30.84
N THR A 411 -8.36 15.42 -31.62
CA THR A 411 -9.25 16.55 -31.33
C THR A 411 -10.69 16.04 -31.41
N MET A 412 -11.03 15.05 -30.57
CA MET A 412 -12.38 14.56 -30.46
C MET A 412 -13.09 15.38 -29.41
N THR A 413 -14.27 15.84 -29.78
CA THR A 413 -15.38 16.15 -28.88
C THR A 413 -15.77 14.83 -28.17
N VAL A 414 -14.90 14.31 -27.31
CA VAL A 414 -15.15 13.08 -26.54
C VAL A 414 -16.25 13.40 -25.53
N GLN A 415 -17.26 12.53 -25.44
CA GLN A 415 -18.21 12.51 -24.33
C GLN A 415 -17.40 12.48 -23.03
N LYS A 416 -17.38 13.63 -22.36
CA LYS A 416 -16.44 13.92 -21.29
C LYS A 416 -16.68 12.93 -20.14
N PRO A 417 -15.71 12.07 -19.78
CA PRO A 417 -15.83 11.20 -18.60
C PRO A 417 -16.04 12.09 -17.37
N ASN A 418 -16.85 11.64 -16.40
CA ASN A 418 -17.22 12.38 -15.19
C ASN A 418 -16.02 13.14 -14.59
N LEU A 419 -15.88 14.46 -14.88
CA LEU A 419 -14.78 15.25 -14.31
C LEU A 419 -14.99 15.54 -12.80
N MET A 420 -15.96 14.91 -12.12
CA MET A 420 -16.04 14.84 -10.66
C MET A 420 -14.72 14.36 -10.03
N LYS A 421 -13.98 13.44 -10.67
CA LYS A 421 -12.64 13.00 -10.20
C LYS A 421 -11.60 14.13 -10.18
N ILE A 422 -11.83 15.22 -10.92
CA ILE A 422 -10.84 16.28 -11.20
C ILE A 422 -11.00 17.50 -10.27
N LYS A 423 -12.19 17.74 -9.70
CA LYS A 423 -12.41 18.90 -8.80
C LYS A 423 -11.88 18.71 -7.38
N PHE A 424 -11.67 17.48 -6.89
CA PHE A 424 -11.18 17.27 -5.52
C PHE A 424 -9.76 17.82 -5.30
N VAL A 425 -8.90 17.81 -6.32
CA VAL A 425 -7.51 18.26 -6.17
C VAL A 425 -7.37 19.78 -5.99
N LYS A 426 -8.30 20.59 -6.52
CA LYS A 426 -8.29 22.05 -6.27
C LYS A 426 -8.59 22.40 -4.81
N SER A 427 -9.24 21.51 -4.04
CA SER A 427 -9.58 21.76 -2.64
C SER A 427 -8.49 21.37 -1.63
N VAL A 428 -7.47 20.62 -2.05
CA VAL A 428 -6.38 20.19 -1.14
C VAL A 428 -5.50 21.37 -0.73
N GLY A 429 -5.48 22.45 -1.53
CA GLY A 429 -4.78 23.70 -1.19
C GLY A 429 -5.41 24.52 -0.06
N HIS A 430 -6.43 24.03 0.64
CA HIS A 430 -7.03 24.68 1.81
C HIS A 430 -6.94 23.84 3.10
N TRP A 431 -6.18 22.74 3.10
CA TRP A 431 -5.82 22.03 4.32
C TRP A 431 -4.44 22.51 4.80
N HIS A 432 -4.43 23.69 5.41
CA HIS A 432 -3.35 24.18 6.27
C HIS A 432 -3.92 24.45 7.66
#